data_AF-A0A4S9D4A7-F1
#
_entry.id   AF-A0A4S9D4A7-F1
#
_cell.length_a   1.000
_cell.length_b   1.000
_cell.length_c   1.000
_cell.angle_alpha   90.00
_cell.angle_beta   90.00
_cell.angle_gamma   90.00
#
_symmetry.space_group_name_H-M   'P 1'
#
loop_
_entity.id
_entity.type
_entity.pdbx_description
1 polymer ?
#
loop_
_entity_poly.entity_id
_entity_poly.type
_entity_poly.pdbx_seq_one_letter_code
_entity_poly.pdbx_strand_id
1 'polypeptide(L)'
;MRSFWALPALLRVAAAAQNTFSVQDDVLAFPQFSVDFPEGHISNLQAQARLSNPKAQSDDVSLASANDQGPQASKPRYDYEEVVLANQHYLCQIPRIVEQPPASQPNETLSKQDHEKELVRANDRGWELLKGMQGNCIYFWSGWWSYRYCYGQGVKQFHQLPPSQGVPAYPPVEDPGVPGFMLGAVQDQPHDTSQEKHPDDKAIGKLETRGESRYLVQRLSGGTLCDLTAKERRIEVQFHCNPATSDRISLIKEVATCAYLMVIQTPRLCNDVAFQPPQKDRANKIACSPILAEDQVPEYEAGIAAASDILAATAPNPTVDSQSKGPINIGGITVGAQKWVPEGSKIEKSAIVGGGKEKFVETIADSFGKAMSAEELKRLGLGDAKSVEKLKKELEKIAGGQGWELKVFDTPDGREYRGVLLGDDEDDSAKQETAQTTGAKKDESKPTKDVPSDDEQKPEGSEETYKDEL
;
A
#
# COMPACT_ATOMS: atom_id res chain seq x y z
N MET A 1 51.31 -29.04 -9.25
CA MET A 1 50.68 -27.77 -8.81
C MET A 1 50.39 -26.98 -10.08
N ARG A 2 49.18 -26.57 -10.47
CA ARG A 2 47.80 -26.64 -9.97
C ARG A 2 46.93 -26.66 -11.24
N SER A 3 45.95 -27.56 -11.31
CA SER A 3 44.99 -27.64 -12.40
C SER A 3 43.88 -26.62 -12.16
N PHE A 4 43.71 -25.63 -13.04
CA PHE A 4 42.50 -24.80 -13.10
C PHE A 4 41.65 -25.31 -14.26
N TRP A 5 40.63 -26.10 -13.93
CA TRP A 5 39.51 -26.38 -14.83
C TRP A 5 38.51 -25.23 -14.67
N ALA A 6 38.51 -24.29 -15.60
CA ALA A 6 37.42 -23.34 -15.77
C ALA A 6 36.41 -23.95 -16.75
N LEU A 7 35.30 -24.48 -16.22
CA LEU A 7 34.10 -24.79 -16.98
C LEU A 7 33.41 -23.46 -17.32
N PRO A 8 33.21 -23.09 -18.59
CA PRO A 8 32.22 -22.06 -18.91
C PRO A 8 30.85 -22.72 -18.78
N ALA A 9 30.14 -22.40 -17.69
CA ALA A 9 28.73 -22.70 -17.58
C ALA A 9 27.99 -21.91 -18.67
N LEU A 10 27.55 -22.61 -19.70
CA LEU A 10 26.63 -22.11 -20.72
C LEU A 10 25.31 -21.73 -20.05
N LEU A 11 25.19 -20.46 -19.64
CA LEU A 11 23.91 -19.80 -19.42
C LEU A 11 23.23 -19.65 -20.78
N ARG A 12 22.60 -20.73 -21.25
CA ARG A 12 21.55 -20.60 -22.27
C ARG A 12 20.33 -20.04 -21.57
N VAL A 13 20.19 -18.71 -21.59
CA VAL A 13 18.89 -18.06 -21.41
C VAL A 13 18.04 -18.46 -22.61
N ALA A 14 17.39 -19.61 -22.51
CA ALA A 14 16.29 -19.92 -23.39
C ALA A 14 15.15 -18.99 -22.99
N ALA A 15 14.94 -17.93 -23.76
CA ALA A 15 13.67 -17.23 -23.80
C ALA A 15 12.62 -18.19 -24.40
N ALA A 16 12.26 -19.22 -23.66
CA ALA A 16 11.09 -20.02 -23.96
C ALA A 16 9.90 -19.12 -23.67
N ALA A 17 9.15 -18.75 -24.72
CA ALA A 17 7.85 -18.12 -24.55
C ALA A 17 6.98 -19.09 -23.74
N GLN A 18 6.79 -18.77 -22.46
CA GLN A 18 5.97 -19.54 -21.52
C GLN A 18 4.50 -19.27 -21.82
N ASN A 19 3.99 -19.77 -22.96
CA ASN A 19 2.55 -19.79 -23.22
C ASN A 19 2.01 -21.14 -22.76
N THR A 20 1.93 -21.34 -21.44
CA THR A 20 1.12 -22.42 -20.88
C THR A 20 -0.32 -21.96 -20.86
N PHE A 21 -1.11 -22.52 -21.77
CA PHE A 21 -2.56 -22.35 -21.85
C PHE A 21 -3.24 -22.74 -20.53
N SER A 22 -3.85 -21.77 -19.85
CA SER A 22 -4.80 -21.98 -18.77
C SER A 22 -6.22 -22.04 -19.34
N VAL A 23 -7.09 -22.89 -18.77
CA VAL A 23 -8.52 -22.96 -19.16
C VAL A 23 -9.26 -21.66 -18.79
N GLN A 24 -8.65 -20.82 -17.95
CA GLN A 24 -9.11 -19.47 -17.63
C GLN A 24 -8.43 -18.36 -18.46
N ASP A 25 -7.47 -18.71 -19.32
CA ASP A 25 -6.92 -17.74 -20.26
C ASP A 25 -7.95 -17.51 -21.36
N ASP A 26 -8.34 -16.25 -21.52
CA ASP A 26 -9.19 -15.84 -22.62
C ASP A 26 -8.40 -16.02 -23.92
N VAL A 27 -8.83 -16.97 -24.75
CA VAL A 27 -8.21 -17.30 -26.04
C VAL A 27 -8.23 -16.09 -26.99
N LEU A 28 -9.12 -15.12 -26.76
CA LEU A 28 -9.19 -13.86 -27.50
C LEU A 28 -8.29 -12.77 -26.93
N ALA A 29 -7.74 -12.95 -25.72
CA ALA A 29 -6.84 -11.97 -25.10
C ALA A 29 -5.40 -12.05 -25.61
N PHE A 30 -5.05 -13.06 -26.42
CA PHE A 30 -3.72 -13.22 -27.01
C PHE A 30 -3.78 -13.38 -28.53
N PRO A 31 -2.77 -12.86 -29.26
CA PRO A 31 -1.67 -12.05 -28.76
C PRO A 31 -2.11 -10.65 -28.31
N GLN A 32 -1.46 -10.13 -27.27
CA GLN A 32 -1.71 -8.76 -26.78
C GLN A 32 -0.95 -7.75 -27.64
N PHE A 33 -1.53 -6.57 -27.85
CA PHE A 33 -0.90 -5.46 -28.56
C PHE A 33 -0.98 -4.16 -27.75
N SER A 34 0.00 -3.29 -27.89
CA SER A 34 -0.03 -1.91 -27.37
C SER A 34 0.14 -0.94 -28.53
N VAL A 35 -0.70 0.08 -28.60
CA VAL A 35 -0.62 1.10 -29.66
C VAL A 35 0.15 2.30 -29.11
N ASP A 36 1.31 2.55 -29.71
CA ASP A 36 2.21 3.64 -29.35
C ASP A 36 2.21 4.68 -30.48
N PHE A 37 2.14 5.96 -30.12
CA PHE A 37 2.22 7.09 -31.04
C PHE A 37 3.59 7.76 -30.89
N PRO A 38 4.60 7.39 -31.71
CA PRO A 38 5.91 8.03 -31.65
C PRO A 38 5.84 9.50 -32.06
N GLU A 39 6.78 10.31 -31.57
CA GLU A 39 6.83 11.77 -31.82
C GLU A 39 7.07 12.15 -33.29
N GLY A 40 7.54 11.21 -34.12
CA GLY A 40 7.83 11.43 -35.54
C GLY A 40 6.61 11.31 -36.46
N HIS A 41 6.68 11.96 -37.63
CA HIS A 41 5.67 11.89 -38.69
C HIS A 41 6.19 11.14 -39.92
N ILE A 42 5.27 10.77 -40.82
CA ILE A 42 5.59 10.15 -42.12
C ILE A 42 4.90 10.92 -43.25
N SER A 43 5.55 11.04 -44.41
CA SER A 43 4.95 11.71 -45.57
C SER A 43 3.96 10.81 -46.31
N ASN A 44 3.03 11.42 -47.07
CA ASN A 44 2.10 10.69 -47.93
C ASN A 44 2.80 9.71 -48.89
N LEU A 45 3.95 10.09 -49.46
CA LEU A 45 4.72 9.23 -50.37
C LEU A 45 5.31 8.02 -49.64
N GLN A 46 5.88 8.24 -48.45
CA GLN A 46 6.44 7.16 -47.63
C GLN A 46 5.33 6.21 -47.14
N ALA A 47 4.16 6.74 -46.79
CA ALA A 47 3.02 5.93 -46.38
C ALA A 47 2.52 5.02 -47.53
N GLN A 48 2.32 5.60 -48.72
CA GLN A 48 1.94 4.83 -49.91
C GLN A 48 2.99 3.78 -50.29
N ALA A 49 4.28 4.08 -50.16
CA ALA A 49 5.36 3.13 -50.41
C ALA A 49 5.32 1.93 -49.45
N ARG A 50 4.99 2.16 -48.17
CA ARG A 50 4.89 1.11 -47.15
C ARG A 50 3.61 0.28 -47.30
N LEU A 51 2.49 0.90 -47.67
CA LEU A 51 1.21 0.22 -47.93
C LEU A 51 1.23 -0.64 -49.21
N SER A 52 1.90 -0.16 -50.26
CA SER A 52 1.94 -0.85 -51.56
C SER A 52 2.90 -2.03 -51.61
N ASN A 53 3.86 -2.13 -50.68
CA ASN A 53 4.88 -3.16 -50.70
C ASN A 53 4.92 -4.02 -49.42
N PRO A 54 4.12 -5.10 -49.33
CA PRO A 54 4.12 -6.03 -48.20
C PRO A 54 5.42 -6.87 -48.06
N LYS A 55 6.45 -6.59 -48.87
CA LYS A 55 7.77 -7.22 -48.88
C LYS A 55 8.94 -6.23 -48.73
N ALA A 56 8.72 -4.94 -48.52
CA ALA A 56 9.80 -3.99 -48.21
C ALA A 56 10.35 -4.27 -46.80
N GLN A 57 11.18 -5.31 -46.71
CA GLN A 57 11.89 -5.72 -45.53
C GLN A 57 12.91 -4.65 -45.15
N SER A 58 12.72 -4.09 -43.95
CA SER A 58 13.77 -3.98 -42.95
C SER A 58 14.87 -2.93 -43.08
N ASP A 59 14.62 -1.78 -43.70
CA ASP A 59 15.51 -0.63 -43.53
C ASP A 59 14.71 0.61 -43.11
N ASP A 60 15.15 1.20 -42.00
CA ASP A 60 14.89 2.55 -41.51
C ASP A 60 13.72 2.77 -40.51
N VAL A 61 14.05 2.60 -39.22
CA VAL A 61 14.24 3.71 -38.26
C VAL A 61 15.26 3.22 -37.21
N SER A 62 16.52 3.62 -37.34
CA SER A 62 17.50 3.58 -36.25
C SER A 62 17.64 4.98 -35.68
N LEU A 63 16.93 5.25 -34.59
CA LEU A 63 17.14 6.39 -33.71
C LEU A 63 17.34 5.84 -32.29
N ALA A 64 18.54 5.31 -32.02
CA ALA A 64 19.27 5.42 -30.75
C ALA A 64 20.46 4.42 -30.70
N SER A 65 21.64 5.01 -30.60
CA SER A 65 22.88 4.53 -29.94
C SER A 65 23.39 3.10 -30.19
N ALA A 66 24.52 3.08 -30.90
CA ALA A 66 25.41 1.93 -31.07
C ALA A 66 25.99 1.42 -29.75
N ASN A 67 25.67 0.17 -29.39
CA ASN A 67 26.62 -0.92 -29.10
C ASN A 67 25.85 -2.08 -28.48
N ASP A 68 25.47 -3.08 -29.27
CA ASP A 68 25.45 -4.46 -28.78
C ASP A 68 25.50 -5.45 -29.95
N GLN A 69 26.59 -6.21 -30.03
CA GLN A 69 26.72 -7.34 -30.95
C GLN A 69 26.17 -8.59 -30.26
N GLY A 70 24.85 -8.78 -30.35
CA GLY A 70 24.16 -10.02 -29.97
C GLY A 70 23.90 -10.95 -31.18
N PRO A 71 23.63 -12.26 -30.96
CA PRO A 71 23.45 -13.23 -32.02
C PRO A 71 22.23 -12.90 -32.89
N GLN A 72 22.34 -13.05 -34.22
CA GLN A 72 21.31 -12.74 -35.21
C GLN A 72 19.96 -13.42 -34.90
N ALA A 73 19.07 -12.70 -34.22
CA ALA A 73 17.65 -12.99 -34.21
C ALA A 73 17.08 -12.61 -35.59
N SER A 74 16.28 -13.48 -36.19
CA SER A 74 15.55 -13.19 -37.43
C SER A 74 14.78 -11.88 -37.30
N LYS A 75 15.01 -10.92 -38.21
CA LYS A 75 14.35 -9.59 -38.16
C LYS A 75 12.82 -9.77 -38.10
N PRO A 76 12.10 -9.08 -37.19
CA PRO A 76 10.65 -9.17 -37.10
C PRO A 76 9.98 -8.67 -38.39
N ARG A 77 8.90 -9.36 -38.80
CA ARG A 77 8.11 -9.01 -39.99
C ARG A 77 6.93 -8.15 -39.56
N TYR A 78 6.61 -7.12 -40.35
CA TYR A 78 5.53 -6.18 -40.05
C TYR A 78 4.53 -6.09 -41.19
N ASP A 79 3.29 -5.77 -40.84
CA ASP A 79 2.24 -5.26 -41.71
C ASP A 79 2.08 -3.77 -41.51
N TYR A 80 1.62 -3.09 -42.55
CA TYR A 80 1.32 -1.67 -42.51
C TYR A 80 -0.16 -1.47 -42.86
N GLU A 81 -0.88 -0.79 -41.98
CA GLU A 81 -2.27 -0.41 -42.21
C GLU A 81 -2.45 1.09 -41.98
N GLU A 82 -3.30 1.70 -42.80
CA GLU A 82 -3.69 3.09 -42.64
C GLU A 82 -4.96 3.17 -41.80
N VAL A 83 -4.90 3.97 -40.72
CA VAL A 83 -5.99 4.14 -39.77
C VAL A 83 -6.34 5.62 -39.68
N VAL A 84 -7.64 5.92 -39.61
CA VAL A 84 -8.14 7.29 -39.47
C VAL A 84 -8.67 7.49 -38.06
N LEU A 85 -8.07 8.43 -37.32
CA LEU A 85 -8.47 8.81 -35.97
C LEU A 85 -8.74 10.31 -35.92
N ALA A 86 -9.96 10.71 -35.57
CA ALA A 86 -10.37 12.13 -35.48
C ALA A 86 -10.01 12.96 -36.72
N ASN A 87 -10.22 12.38 -37.92
CA ASN A 87 -9.89 12.99 -39.22
C ASN A 87 -8.39 13.18 -39.51
N GLN A 88 -7.50 12.62 -38.68
CA GLN A 88 -6.07 12.51 -38.93
C GLN A 88 -5.73 11.09 -39.38
N HIS A 89 -4.97 10.99 -40.46
CA HIS A 89 -4.51 9.72 -41.00
C HIS A 89 -3.21 9.28 -40.30
N TYR A 90 -3.12 8.00 -39.97
CA TYR A 90 -1.95 7.39 -39.35
C TYR A 90 -1.55 6.14 -40.13
N LEU A 91 -0.25 5.92 -40.28
CA LEU A 91 0.29 4.65 -40.73
C LEU A 91 0.73 3.84 -39.50
N CYS A 92 0.05 2.74 -39.25
CA CYS A 92 0.34 1.83 -38.16
C CYS A 92 1.19 0.65 -38.65
N GLN A 93 2.33 0.44 -37.99
CA GLN A 93 3.21 -0.71 -38.20
C GLN A 93 2.85 -1.81 -37.20
N ILE A 94 2.25 -2.89 -37.70
CA ILE A 94 1.72 -4.01 -36.92
C ILE A 94 2.68 -5.20 -37.00
N PRO A 95 3.22 -5.71 -35.88
CA PRO A 95 4.11 -6.87 -35.92
C PRO A 95 3.34 -8.15 -36.29
N ARG A 96 3.85 -8.89 -37.27
CA ARG A 96 3.34 -10.24 -37.61
C ARG A 96 3.89 -11.25 -36.61
N ILE A 97 2.99 -11.81 -35.82
CA ILE A 97 3.31 -12.85 -34.86
C ILE A 97 3.17 -14.17 -35.60
N VAL A 98 4.29 -14.71 -36.08
CA VAL A 98 4.32 -16.08 -36.60
C VAL A 98 4.30 -16.99 -35.38
N GLU A 99 3.14 -17.55 -35.06
CA GLU A 99 3.09 -18.75 -34.24
C GLU A 99 4.00 -19.77 -34.92
N GLN A 100 5.12 -20.09 -34.29
CA GLN A 100 5.93 -21.18 -34.81
C GLN A 100 5.02 -22.40 -34.82
N PRO A 101 4.74 -23.05 -35.98
CA PRO A 101 4.05 -24.32 -35.95
C PRO A 101 4.83 -25.20 -34.98
N PRO A 102 4.17 -25.98 -34.10
CA PRO A 102 4.87 -26.77 -33.10
C PRO A 102 5.90 -27.57 -33.87
N ALA A 103 7.17 -27.16 -33.76
CA ALA A 103 8.25 -27.95 -34.29
C ALA A 103 7.99 -29.30 -33.64
N SER A 104 7.92 -30.34 -34.47
CA SER A 104 7.81 -31.73 -34.06
C SER A 104 8.98 -32.03 -33.12
N GLN A 105 8.81 -31.61 -31.87
CA GLN A 105 9.75 -31.75 -30.80
C GLN A 105 9.39 -33.07 -30.15
N PRO A 106 10.34 -34.00 -30.00
CA PRO A 106 10.17 -35.18 -29.15
C PRO A 106 9.92 -34.83 -27.66
N ASN A 107 9.70 -33.55 -27.32
CA ASN A 107 9.89 -32.96 -26.01
C ASN A 107 8.63 -32.30 -25.42
N GLU A 108 7.42 -32.49 -25.97
CA GLU A 108 6.21 -32.00 -25.28
C GLU A 108 6.04 -32.65 -23.89
N THR A 109 6.38 -33.93 -23.77
CA THR A 109 6.32 -34.66 -22.49
C THR A 109 7.42 -34.22 -21.53
N LEU A 110 8.62 -33.95 -22.05
CA LEU A 110 9.74 -33.39 -21.28
C LEU A 110 9.43 -31.97 -20.79
N SER A 111 8.83 -31.13 -21.64
CA SER A 111 8.37 -29.77 -21.29
C SER A 111 7.32 -29.77 -20.18
N LYS A 112 6.33 -30.68 -20.23
CA LYS A 112 5.33 -30.83 -19.18
C LYS A 112 5.93 -31.29 -17.85
N GLN A 113 6.84 -32.26 -17.90
CA GLN A 113 7.53 -32.74 -16.69
C GLN A 113 8.41 -31.66 -16.07
N ASP A 114 9.13 -30.89 -16.89
CA ASP A 114 9.96 -29.80 -16.42
C ASP A 114 9.10 -28.66 -15.86
N HIS A 115 7.94 -28.39 -16.47
CA HIS A 115 6.98 -27.44 -15.93
C HIS A 115 6.46 -27.86 -14.54
N GLU A 116 6.08 -29.12 -14.36
CA GLU A 116 5.63 -29.63 -13.07
C GLU A 116 6.74 -29.51 -12.01
N LYS A 117 7.99 -29.85 -12.37
CA LYS A 117 9.14 -29.65 -11.49
C LYS A 117 9.32 -28.18 -11.10
N GLU A 118 9.13 -27.26 -12.04
CA GLU A 118 9.20 -25.83 -11.76
C GLU A 118 8.07 -25.33 -10.85
N LEU A 119 6.86 -25.91 -10.96
CA LEU A 119 5.75 -25.58 -10.05
C LEU A 119 6.03 -26.07 -8.63
N VAL A 120 6.53 -27.30 -8.48
CA VAL A 120 6.94 -27.83 -7.17
C VAL A 120 8.07 -27.00 -6.59
N ARG A 121 9.11 -26.70 -7.38
CA ARG A 121 10.23 -25.82 -6.99
C ARG A 121 9.73 -24.45 -6.53
N ALA A 122 8.83 -23.82 -7.29
CA ALA A 122 8.27 -22.52 -6.96
C ALA A 122 7.43 -22.56 -5.69
N ASN A 123 6.62 -23.61 -5.50
CA ASN A 123 5.85 -23.81 -4.28
C ASN A 123 6.78 -23.89 -3.05
N ASP A 124 7.76 -24.80 -3.08
CA ASP A 124 8.67 -25.04 -1.95
C ASP A 124 9.51 -23.80 -1.63
N ARG A 125 10.06 -23.18 -2.68
CA ARG A 125 10.83 -21.93 -2.55
C ARG A 125 9.97 -20.80 -2.01
N GLY A 126 8.74 -20.68 -2.48
CA GLY A 126 7.81 -19.65 -2.02
C GLY A 126 7.51 -19.79 -0.51
N TRP A 127 7.25 -21.00 -0.02
CA TRP A 127 7.04 -21.23 1.41
C TRP A 127 8.31 -20.99 2.23
N GLU A 128 9.48 -21.35 1.71
CA GLU A 128 10.77 -21.02 2.32
C GLU A 128 10.95 -19.50 2.47
N LEU A 129 10.63 -18.71 1.44
CA LEU A 129 10.71 -17.25 1.46
C LEU A 129 9.77 -16.63 2.50
N LEU A 130 8.59 -17.22 2.71
CA LEU A 130 7.63 -16.77 3.72
C LEU A 130 8.05 -17.10 5.16
N LYS A 131 8.97 -18.05 5.39
CA LYS A 131 9.50 -18.34 6.76
C LYS A 131 10.12 -17.12 7.41
N GLY A 132 10.58 -16.13 6.63
CA GLY A 132 11.06 -14.85 7.15
C GLY A 132 10.00 -14.01 7.88
N MET A 133 8.72 -14.37 7.80
CA MET A 133 7.62 -13.76 8.56
C MET A 133 7.44 -14.38 9.96
N GLN A 134 8.13 -15.50 10.26
CA GLN A 134 8.03 -16.18 11.55
C GLN A 134 8.32 -15.21 12.71
N GLY A 135 7.50 -15.28 13.75
CA GLY A 135 7.64 -14.44 14.94
C GLY A 135 7.10 -13.01 14.78
N ASN A 136 6.68 -12.60 13.59
CA ASN A 136 6.07 -11.30 13.33
C ASN A 136 4.58 -11.45 12.99
N CYS A 137 3.81 -10.43 13.36
CA CYS A 137 2.40 -10.31 13.02
C CYS A 137 2.17 -9.04 12.20
N ILE A 138 1.27 -9.12 11.24
CA ILE A 138 0.80 -7.98 10.45
C ILE A 138 -0.66 -7.70 10.79
N TYR A 139 -1.01 -6.42 10.77
CA TYR A 139 -2.29 -5.93 11.24
C TYR A 139 -3.01 -5.14 10.15
N PHE A 140 -4.33 -5.18 10.19
CA PHE A 140 -5.21 -4.40 9.31
C PHE A 140 -6.52 -4.15 10.03
N TRP A 141 -7.08 -2.95 9.88
CA TRP A 141 -8.35 -2.59 10.47
C TRP A 141 -9.19 -1.86 9.43
N SER A 142 -10.48 -2.16 9.41
CA SER A 142 -11.45 -1.52 8.53
C SER A 142 -12.80 -1.46 9.23
N GLY A 143 -13.26 -0.23 9.48
CA GLY A 143 -14.46 0.00 10.27
C GLY A 143 -14.31 -0.52 11.70
N TRP A 144 -15.28 -1.31 12.15
CA TRP A 144 -15.35 -1.83 13.52
C TRP A 144 -14.31 -2.91 13.84
N TRP A 145 -13.89 -3.70 12.85
CA TRP A 145 -13.04 -4.87 13.08
C TRP A 145 -11.57 -4.60 12.74
N SER A 146 -10.72 -5.08 13.63
CA SER A 146 -9.27 -5.22 13.43
C SER A 146 -8.92 -6.69 13.22
N TYR A 147 -7.85 -6.92 12.47
CA TYR A 147 -7.39 -8.23 12.05
C TYR A 147 -5.90 -8.35 12.25
N ARG A 148 -5.47 -9.51 12.73
CA ARG A 148 -4.08 -9.89 12.95
C ARG A 148 -3.82 -11.19 12.19
N TYR A 149 -2.79 -11.20 11.35
CA TYR A 149 -2.20 -12.43 10.83
C TYR A 149 -0.81 -12.61 11.43
N CYS A 150 -0.56 -13.76 12.06
CA CYS A 150 0.75 -14.15 12.54
C CYS A 150 1.17 -15.43 11.84
N TYR A 151 2.34 -15.42 11.20
CA TYR A 151 2.85 -16.58 10.48
C TYR A 151 3.01 -17.77 11.44
N GLY A 152 2.43 -18.91 11.07
CA GLY A 152 2.45 -20.13 11.90
C GLY A 152 1.43 -20.18 13.04
N GLN A 153 0.67 -19.11 13.32
CA GLN A 153 -0.40 -19.13 14.33
C GLN A 153 -1.79 -19.08 13.69
N GLY A 154 -1.98 -18.15 12.74
CA GLY A 154 -3.25 -17.99 12.03
C GLY A 154 -3.78 -16.56 12.07
N VAL A 155 -5.10 -16.42 11.92
CA VAL A 155 -5.79 -15.13 11.78
C VAL A 155 -6.76 -14.91 12.93
N LYS A 156 -6.64 -13.76 13.58
CA LYS A 156 -7.56 -13.29 14.62
C LYS A 156 -8.27 -12.01 14.19
N GLN A 157 -9.58 -11.96 14.38
CA GLN A 157 -10.42 -10.78 14.32
C GLN A 157 -10.67 -10.29 15.75
N PHE A 158 -10.59 -8.98 15.97
CA PHE A 158 -10.76 -8.38 17.29
C PHE A 158 -11.17 -6.91 17.17
N HIS A 159 -11.69 -6.32 18.25
CA HIS A 159 -11.89 -4.87 18.33
C HIS A 159 -10.67 -4.24 19.02
N GLN A 160 -10.19 -3.12 18.51
CA GLN A 160 -9.01 -2.45 19.05
C GLN A 160 -9.42 -1.38 20.07
N LEU A 161 -8.60 -1.16 21.09
CA LEU A 161 -8.77 -0.04 21.99
C LEU A 161 -8.64 1.29 21.21
N PRO A 162 -9.46 2.31 21.55
CA PRO A 162 -9.27 3.65 21.02
C PRO A 162 -7.87 4.18 21.35
N PRO A 163 -7.24 4.96 20.45
CA PRO A 163 -6.00 5.65 20.76
C PRO A 163 -6.17 6.52 22.00
N SER A 164 -5.39 6.23 23.04
CA SER A 164 -5.43 6.94 24.32
C SER A 164 -4.04 6.94 24.96
N GLN A 165 -3.84 7.76 25.99
CA GLN A 165 -2.55 7.88 26.65
C GLN A 165 -2.12 6.53 27.26
N GLY A 166 -0.98 6.00 26.81
CA GLY A 166 -0.49 4.67 27.21
C GLY A 166 -0.91 3.52 26.29
N VAL A 167 -1.76 3.76 25.28
CA VAL A 167 -2.11 2.79 24.24
C VAL A 167 -1.34 3.12 22.96
N PRO A 168 -0.44 2.23 22.49
CA PRO A 168 0.30 2.48 21.25
C PRO A 168 -0.63 2.49 20.04
N ALA A 169 -0.36 3.39 19.08
CA ALA A 169 -1.09 3.43 17.82
C ALA A 169 -0.81 2.21 16.92
N TYR A 170 0.37 1.58 17.07
CA TYR A 170 0.73 0.34 16.39
C TYR A 170 1.73 -0.48 17.23
N PRO A 171 1.59 -1.82 17.30
CA PRO A 171 0.46 -2.60 16.81
C PRO A 171 -0.82 -2.27 17.59
N PRO A 172 -2.01 -2.40 16.97
CA PRO A 172 -3.27 -2.14 17.63
C PRO A 172 -3.48 -3.11 18.81
N VAL A 173 -3.93 -2.58 19.94
CA VAL A 173 -4.16 -3.34 21.17
C VAL A 173 -5.59 -3.83 21.20
N GLU A 174 -5.79 -5.12 21.46
CA GLU A 174 -7.11 -5.74 21.58
C GLU A 174 -7.86 -5.23 22.81
N ASP A 175 -9.13 -4.86 22.62
CA ASP A 175 -10.07 -4.47 23.67
C ASP A 175 -10.56 -5.72 24.44
N PRO A 176 -10.21 -5.89 25.72
CA PRO A 176 -10.67 -7.03 26.52
C PRO A 176 -12.19 -7.05 26.76
N GLY A 177 -12.87 -5.91 26.58
CA GLY A 177 -14.32 -5.79 26.75
C GLY A 177 -15.13 -6.35 25.58
N VAL A 178 -14.50 -6.61 24.43
CA VAL A 178 -15.17 -7.10 23.22
C VAL A 178 -14.58 -8.46 22.83
N PRO A 179 -15.42 -9.49 22.59
CA PRO A 179 -14.91 -10.80 22.20
C PRO A 179 -14.22 -10.77 20.83
N GLY A 180 -12.98 -11.28 20.80
CA GLY A 180 -12.26 -11.57 19.57
C GLY A 180 -12.55 -12.98 19.03
N PHE A 181 -12.42 -13.17 17.72
CA PHE A 181 -12.68 -14.43 17.03
C PHE A 181 -11.44 -14.91 16.28
N MET A 182 -11.08 -16.18 16.45
CA MET A 182 -10.13 -16.85 15.57
C MET A 182 -10.83 -17.18 14.24
N LEU A 183 -10.31 -16.68 13.13
CA LEU A 183 -10.87 -16.97 11.81
C LEU A 183 -10.30 -18.27 11.21
N GLY A 184 -9.16 -18.71 11.75
CA GLY A 184 -8.52 -19.98 11.46
C GLY A 184 -7.15 -20.02 12.13
N ALA A 185 -6.74 -21.21 12.57
CA ALA A 185 -5.46 -21.45 13.21
C ALA A 185 -4.67 -22.51 12.45
N VAL A 186 -3.35 -22.47 12.59
CA VAL A 186 -2.51 -23.60 12.18
C VAL A 186 -2.70 -24.68 13.24
N GLN A 187 -3.21 -25.85 12.84
CA GLN A 187 -3.42 -26.94 13.79
C GLN A 187 -2.11 -27.66 14.08
N ASP A 188 -1.68 -27.65 15.34
CA ASP A 188 -0.67 -28.58 15.85
C ASP A 188 -1.34 -29.93 16.11
N GLN A 189 -1.37 -30.81 15.11
CA GLN A 189 -1.83 -32.19 15.33
C GLN A 189 -0.75 -32.94 16.14
N PRO A 190 -1.08 -33.56 17.30
CA PRO A 190 -0.19 -34.51 17.94
C PRO A 190 0.05 -35.69 16.99
N HIS A 191 1.27 -36.17 16.98
CA HIS A 191 1.80 -37.18 16.09
C HIS A 191 1.04 -38.51 16.24
N ASP A 192 -0.03 -38.74 15.48
CA ASP A 192 -0.64 -40.07 15.38
C ASP A 192 0.30 -40.97 14.57
N THR A 193 1.03 -41.81 15.29
CA THR A 193 1.93 -42.84 14.77
C THR A 193 1.12 -43.99 14.16
N SER A 194 0.52 -43.80 12.99
CA SER A 194 0.09 -44.92 12.14
C SER A 194 -0.38 -44.47 10.75
N GLN A 195 0.51 -43.84 9.98
CA GLN A 195 0.54 -43.95 8.51
C GLN A 195 1.74 -43.14 7.99
N GLU A 196 2.67 -43.82 7.33
CA GLU A 196 3.71 -43.19 6.54
C GLU A 196 3.06 -42.38 5.40
N LYS A 197 2.74 -41.13 5.67
CA LYS A 197 2.58 -40.08 4.66
C LYS A 197 3.81 -39.20 4.76
N HIS A 198 4.35 -38.83 3.59
CA HIS A 198 5.53 -37.99 3.46
C HIS A 198 5.42 -36.73 4.36
N PRO A 199 6.53 -36.23 4.94
CA PRO A 199 6.50 -35.16 5.94
C PRO A 199 5.95 -33.81 5.43
N ASP A 200 5.77 -33.66 4.12
CA ASP A 200 5.49 -32.37 3.46
C ASP A 200 4.00 -32.13 3.15
N ASP A 201 3.10 -33.08 3.40
CA ASP A 201 1.65 -32.92 3.14
C ASP A 201 0.87 -32.24 4.29
N LYS A 202 1.55 -31.83 5.36
CA LYS A 202 0.92 -31.18 6.52
C LYS A 202 0.75 -29.67 6.29
N ALA A 203 -0.34 -29.28 5.64
CA ALA A 203 -0.94 -27.94 5.66
C ALA A 203 0.00 -26.75 5.32
N ILE A 204 1.10 -27.00 4.61
CA ILE A 204 1.85 -25.95 3.95
C ILE A 204 1.06 -25.66 2.67
N GLY A 205 0.58 -24.43 2.52
CA GLY A 205 -0.41 -24.10 1.51
C GLY A 205 0.02 -24.43 0.07
N LYS A 206 -0.88 -24.23 -0.89
CA LYS A 206 -0.66 -24.62 -2.28
C LYS A 206 -0.33 -23.41 -3.15
N LEU A 207 0.60 -23.56 -4.08
CA LEU A 207 0.74 -22.65 -5.21
C LEU A 207 -0.49 -22.75 -6.12
N GLU A 208 -1.18 -21.63 -6.30
CA GLU A 208 -2.31 -21.52 -7.22
C GLU A 208 -1.91 -20.57 -8.36
N THR A 209 -2.40 -20.87 -9.56
CA THR A 209 -2.20 -20.05 -10.75
C THR A 209 -3.55 -19.46 -11.18
N ARG A 210 -3.62 -18.14 -11.37
CA ARG A 210 -4.79 -17.47 -11.91
C ARG A 210 -4.37 -16.57 -13.07
N GLY A 211 -4.74 -16.96 -14.28
CA GLY A 211 -4.18 -16.38 -15.50
C GLY A 211 -2.66 -16.53 -15.49
N GLU A 212 -1.95 -15.42 -15.73
CA GLU A 212 -0.49 -15.40 -15.75
C GLU A 212 0.16 -15.18 -14.37
N SER A 213 -0.64 -14.91 -13.32
CA SER A 213 -0.14 -14.65 -11.98
C SER A 213 -0.16 -15.91 -11.12
N ARG A 214 0.92 -16.15 -10.38
CA ARG A 214 1.03 -17.23 -9.39
C ARG A 214 1.13 -16.64 -7.99
N TYR A 215 0.49 -17.30 -7.03
CA TYR A 215 0.49 -16.89 -5.63
C TYR A 215 0.35 -18.13 -4.73
N LEU A 216 0.74 -17.98 -3.47
CA LEU A 216 0.60 -19.06 -2.49
C LEU A 216 -0.71 -18.92 -1.73
N VAL A 217 -1.36 -20.05 -1.45
CA VAL A 217 -2.65 -20.09 -0.76
C VAL A 217 -2.58 -21.00 0.45
N GLN A 218 -2.78 -20.42 1.63
CA GLN A 218 -2.95 -21.17 2.88
C GLN A 218 -4.42 -21.22 3.27
N ARG A 219 -4.96 -22.42 3.47
CA ARG A 219 -6.32 -22.61 3.97
C ARG A 219 -6.26 -22.99 5.44
N LEU A 220 -6.80 -22.13 6.30
CA LEU A 220 -6.83 -22.31 7.74
C LEU A 220 -8.25 -22.63 8.21
N SER A 221 -8.35 -23.56 9.15
CA SER A 221 -9.60 -24.01 9.79
C SER A 221 -9.40 -24.03 11.31
N GLY A 222 -10.33 -24.60 12.09
CA GLY A 222 -10.21 -24.59 13.56
C GLY A 222 -10.38 -23.20 14.18
N GLY A 223 -11.10 -22.30 13.50
CA GLY A 223 -11.46 -21.00 14.06
C GLY A 223 -12.57 -21.11 15.11
N THR A 224 -12.86 -20.01 15.79
CA THR A 224 -13.93 -19.93 16.79
C THR A 224 -15.28 -20.35 16.18
N LEU A 225 -16.08 -21.11 16.93
CA LEU A 225 -17.39 -21.58 16.50
C LEU A 225 -18.30 -20.41 16.10
N CYS A 226 -18.87 -20.49 14.91
CA CYS A 226 -19.83 -19.54 14.39
C CYS A 226 -21.18 -19.74 15.06
N ASP A 227 -21.76 -18.68 15.61
CA ASP A 227 -23.10 -18.62 16.19
C ASP A 227 -24.19 -18.88 15.14
N LEU A 228 -24.04 -18.34 13.93
CA LEU A 228 -25.05 -18.45 12.87
C LEU A 228 -25.08 -19.83 12.19
N THR A 229 -23.93 -20.47 12.02
CA THR A 229 -23.82 -21.73 11.25
C THR A 229 -23.48 -22.94 12.10
N ALA A 230 -23.14 -22.74 13.38
CA ALA A 230 -22.61 -23.76 14.28
C ALA A 230 -21.37 -24.50 13.75
N LYS A 231 -20.65 -23.91 12.78
CA LYS A 231 -19.41 -24.44 12.21
C LYS A 231 -18.23 -23.58 12.63
N GLU A 232 -17.05 -24.18 12.71
CA GLU A 232 -15.82 -23.43 12.95
C GLU A 232 -15.57 -22.43 11.82
N ARG A 233 -15.16 -21.21 12.20
CA ARG A 233 -14.70 -20.21 11.23
C ARG A 233 -13.49 -20.75 10.45
N ARG A 234 -13.43 -20.38 9.17
CA ARG A 234 -12.33 -20.76 8.27
C ARG A 234 -11.89 -19.57 7.42
N ILE A 235 -10.62 -19.56 7.02
CA ILE A 235 -10.07 -18.50 6.18
C ILE A 235 -9.11 -19.04 5.13
N GLU A 236 -9.19 -18.48 3.93
CA GLU A 236 -8.17 -18.63 2.90
C GLU A 236 -7.27 -17.39 2.89
N VAL A 237 -5.96 -17.58 3.04
CA VAL A 237 -4.95 -16.53 3.02
C VAL A 237 -4.13 -16.66 1.74
N GLN A 238 -4.12 -15.61 0.92
CA GLN A 238 -3.40 -15.57 -0.35
C GLN A 238 -2.19 -14.63 -0.22
N PHE A 239 -1.00 -15.11 -0.57
CA PHE A 239 0.24 -14.34 -0.54
C PHE A 239 0.66 -13.96 -1.96
N HIS A 240 0.70 -12.66 -2.23
CA HIS A 240 1.07 -12.10 -3.53
C HIS A 240 2.39 -11.34 -3.42
N CYS A 241 3.22 -11.40 -4.47
CA CYS A 241 4.41 -10.56 -4.59
C CYS A 241 4.01 -9.08 -4.73
N ASN A 242 4.62 -8.22 -3.92
CA ASN A 242 4.63 -6.79 -4.15
C ASN A 242 6.01 -6.20 -3.80
N PRO A 243 6.80 -5.73 -4.79
CA PRO A 243 8.14 -5.22 -4.53
C PRO A 243 8.14 -3.80 -3.91
N ALA A 244 7.01 -3.08 -3.97
CA ALA A 244 6.95 -1.67 -3.60
C ALA A 244 6.66 -1.41 -2.11
N THR A 245 6.26 -2.44 -1.35
CA THR A 245 5.77 -2.28 0.03
C THR A 245 6.30 -3.36 0.95
N SER A 246 6.38 -3.06 2.26
CA SER A 246 6.59 -4.07 3.29
C SER A 246 5.41 -5.04 3.41
N ASP A 247 5.57 -6.11 4.19
CA ASP A 247 4.53 -7.10 4.47
C ASP A 247 3.26 -6.41 4.99
N ARG A 248 2.14 -6.51 4.26
CA ARG A 248 0.87 -5.91 4.66
C ARG A 248 -0.33 -6.74 4.21
N ILE A 249 -1.43 -6.66 4.96
CA ILE A 249 -2.71 -7.18 4.51
C ILE A 249 -3.33 -6.15 3.57
N SER A 250 -3.54 -6.53 2.31
CA SER A 250 -4.13 -5.66 1.29
C SER A 250 -5.65 -5.61 1.37
N LEU A 251 -6.28 -6.72 1.73
CA LEU A 251 -7.73 -6.84 1.86
C LEU A 251 -8.07 -8.03 2.74
N ILE A 252 -9.19 -7.91 3.45
CA ILE A 252 -9.91 -9.03 4.04
C ILE A 252 -11.41 -8.86 3.75
N LYS A 253 -12.08 -9.95 3.40
CA LYS A 253 -13.53 -9.98 3.21
C LYS A 253 -14.14 -11.31 3.65
N GLU A 254 -15.38 -11.26 4.10
CA GLU A 254 -16.20 -12.44 4.33
C GLU A 254 -16.86 -12.85 3.00
N VAL A 255 -16.51 -14.02 2.48
CA VAL A 255 -17.01 -14.52 1.18
C VAL A 255 -18.27 -15.37 1.32
N ALA A 256 -18.50 -15.92 2.52
CA ALA A 256 -19.73 -16.54 2.96
C ALA A 256 -19.77 -16.48 4.49
N THR A 257 -20.92 -16.70 5.13
CA THR A 257 -21.06 -16.63 6.58
C THR A 257 -19.98 -17.46 7.30
N CYS A 258 -19.17 -16.80 8.12
CA CYS A 258 -18.04 -17.39 8.86
C CYS A 258 -16.93 -18.02 7.99
N ALA A 259 -16.84 -17.62 6.71
CA ALA A 259 -15.79 -18.02 5.78
C ALA A 259 -15.14 -16.78 5.13
N TYR A 260 -13.85 -16.63 5.33
CA TYR A 260 -13.12 -15.40 5.00
C TYR A 260 -12.07 -15.61 3.91
N LEU A 261 -11.71 -14.52 3.25
CA LEU A 261 -10.58 -14.43 2.32
C LEU A 261 -9.70 -13.25 2.73
N MET A 262 -8.41 -13.50 2.96
CA MET A 262 -7.39 -12.48 3.23
C MET A 262 -6.34 -12.48 2.12
N VAL A 263 -5.94 -11.30 1.67
CA VAL A 263 -4.85 -11.12 0.70
C VAL A 263 -3.71 -10.38 1.39
N ILE A 264 -2.54 -11.00 1.42
CA ILE A 264 -1.29 -10.44 1.95
C ILE A 264 -0.36 -10.12 0.79
N GLN A 265 0.17 -8.91 0.77
CA GLN A 265 1.22 -8.49 -0.14
C GLN A 265 2.55 -8.52 0.59
N THR A 266 3.55 -9.15 -0.02
CA THR A 266 4.90 -9.29 0.55
C THR A 266 5.97 -9.14 -0.52
N PRO A 267 7.08 -8.43 -0.24
CA PRO A 267 8.21 -8.35 -1.15
C PRO A 267 9.01 -9.66 -1.19
N ARG A 268 8.84 -10.55 -0.20
CA ARG A 268 9.64 -11.78 -0.06
C ARG A 268 9.43 -12.74 -1.23
N LEU A 269 8.19 -12.90 -1.69
CA LEU A 269 7.87 -13.75 -2.84
C LEU A 269 8.45 -13.22 -4.15
N CYS A 270 8.73 -11.92 -4.24
CA CYS A 270 9.29 -11.30 -5.44
C CYS A 270 10.74 -11.74 -5.72
N ASN A 271 11.42 -12.36 -4.74
CA ASN A 271 12.74 -12.95 -4.91
C ASN A 271 12.75 -14.21 -5.79
N ASP A 272 11.57 -14.71 -6.18
CA ASP A 272 11.43 -15.77 -7.16
C ASP A 272 10.60 -15.27 -8.35
N VAL A 273 11.14 -15.45 -9.55
CA VAL A 273 10.52 -15.02 -10.81
C VAL A 273 9.15 -15.65 -11.02
N ALA A 274 8.86 -16.80 -10.41
CA ALA A 274 7.57 -17.47 -10.55
C ALA A 274 6.40 -16.67 -9.94
N PHE A 275 6.65 -15.81 -8.95
CA PHE A 275 5.61 -15.01 -8.29
C PHE A 275 5.59 -13.55 -8.74
N GLN A 276 6.58 -13.11 -9.53
CA GLN A 276 6.59 -11.74 -10.03
C GLN A 276 5.37 -11.50 -10.91
N PRO A 277 4.74 -10.31 -10.86
CA PRO A 277 3.68 -9.96 -11.77
C PRO A 277 4.14 -10.15 -13.22
N PRO A 278 3.25 -10.55 -14.14
CA PRO A 278 3.60 -10.65 -15.54
C PRO A 278 4.22 -9.33 -16.02
N GLN A 279 5.34 -9.45 -16.72
CA GLN A 279 6.02 -8.29 -17.32
C GLN A 279 5.04 -7.58 -18.25
N LYS A 280 4.87 -6.27 -18.08
CA LYS A 280 4.00 -5.44 -18.94
C LYS A 280 4.44 -5.48 -20.41
N ASP A 281 5.68 -5.87 -20.67
CA ASP A 281 6.30 -5.95 -21.99
C ASP A 281 5.86 -7.19 -22.82
N ARG A 282 4.78 -7.87 -22.41
CA ARG A 282 4.16 -8.94 -23.23
C ARG A 282 3.35 -8.40 -24.41
N ALA A 283 2.96 -7.13 -24.38
CA ALA A 283 2.21 -6.53 -25.46
C ALA A 283 3.11 -6.26 -26.68
N ASN A 284 2.71 -6.74 -27.84
CA ASN A 284 3.39 -6.49 -29.11
C ASN A 284 3.12 -5.04 -29.53
N LYS A 285 4.19 -4.25 -29.65
CA LYS A 285 4.07 -2.81 -29.94
C LYS A 285 3.64 -2.56 -31.38
N ILE A 286 2.57 -1.81 -31.56
CA ILE A 286 2.10 -1.23 -32.81
C ILE A 286 2.48 0.24 -32.80
N ALA A 287 3.35 0.66 -33.72
CA ALA A 287 3.75 2.06 -33.83
C ALA A 287 2.89 2.78 -34.89
N CYS A 288 2.14 3.81 -34.50
CA CYS A 288 1.28 4.56 -35.41
C CYS A 288 1.80 5.99 -35.60
N SER A 289 2.37 6.29 -36.77
CA SER A 289 2.87 7.62 -37.12
C SER A 289 1.85 8.40 -37.96
N PRO A 290 1.62 9.69 -37.69
CA PRO A 290 0.72 10.51 -38.47
C PRO A 290 1.25 10.69 -39.89
N ILE A 291 0.36 10.59 -40.87
CA ILE A 291 0.63 10.90 -42.26
C ILE A 291 0.37 12.38 -42.48
N LEU A 292 1.42 13.14 -42.78
CA LEU A 292 1.34 14.60 -42.97
C LEU A 292 1.77 14.99 -44.39
N ALA A 293 1.11 16.00 -44.93
CA ALA A 293 1.63 16.75 -46.08
C ALA A 293 2.66 17.79 -45.60
N GLU A 294 3.56 18.22 -46.48
CA GLU A 294 4.67 19.13 -46.12
C GLU A 294 4.19 20.46 -45.50
N ASP A 295 3.01 20.94 -45.90
CA ASP A 295 2.37 22.15 -45.38
C ASP A 295 1.78 21.97 -43.96
N GLN A 296 1.49 20.73 -43.57
CA GLN A 296 0.90 20.39 -42.27
C GLN A 296 1.95 20.11 -41.18
N VAL A 297 3.19 19.82 -41.57
CA VAL A 297 4.29 19.50 -40.63
C VAL A 297 4.53 20.62 -39.62
N PRO A 298 4.64 21.91 -40.01
CA PRO A 298 4.94 22.97 -39.05
C PRO A 298 3.84 23.17 -38.00
N GLU A 299 2.58 23.05 -38.41
CA GLU A 299 1.43 23.16 -37.50
C GLU A 299 1.39 21.98 -36.52
N TYR A 300 1.68 20.76 -37.01
CA TYR A 300 1.74 19.56 -36.19
C TYR A 300 2.87 19.62 -35.15
N GLU A 301 4.09 19.97 -35.56
CA GLU A 301 5.24 20.09 -34.65
C GLU A 301 5.02 21.18 -33.59
N ALA A 302 4.44 22.32 -33.98
CA ALA A 302 4.06 23.37 -33.04
C ALA A 302 2.99 22.89 -32.04
N GLY A 303 2.03 22.07 -32.50
CA GLY A 303 1.01 21.45 -31.66
C GLY A 303 1.60 20.47 -30.64
N ILE A 304 2.54 19.61 -31.06
CA ILE A 304 3.27 18.71 -30.15
C ILE A 304 4.07 19.51 -29.13
N ALA A 305 4.83 20.52 -29.58
CA ALA A 305 5.64 21.34 -28.68
C ALA A 305 4.77 22.04 -27.61
N ALA A 306 3.64 22.64 -28.03
CA ALA A 306 2.69 23.25 -27.11
C ALA A 306 2.06 22.24 -26.13
N ALA A 307 1.73 21.03 -26.59
CA ALA A 307 1.22 19.96 -25.72
C ALA A 307 2.27 19.47 -24.71
N SER A 308 3.52 19.34 -25.14
CA SER A 308 4.66 19.00 -24.27
C SER A 308 4.88 20.06 -23.20
N ASP A 309 4.79 21.35 -23.54
CA ASP A 309 4.90 22.45 -22.58
C ASP A 309 3.78 22.40 -21.53
N ILE A 310 2.54 22.08 -21.94
CA ILE A 310 1.41 21.92 -21.02
C ILE A 310 1.62 20.72 -20.08
N LEU A 311 2.12 19.60 -20.60
CA LEU A 311 2.45 18.42 -19.80
C LEU A 311 3.59 18.69 -18.81
N ALA A 312 4.63 19.42 -19.24
CA ALA A 312 5.72 19.85 -18.37
C ALA A 312 5.23 20.81 -17.27
N ALA A 313 4.28 21.71 -17.57
CA ALA A 313 3.67 22.61 -16.61
C ALA A 313 2.71 21.91 -15.62
N THR A 314 2.19 20.73 -15.97
CA THR A 314 1.30 19.93 -15.11
C THR A 314 1.99 18.78 -14.38
N ALA A 315 3.25 18.48 -14.73
CA ALA A 315 4.11 17.60 -13.96
C ALA A 315 4.28 18.18 -12.55
N PRO A 316 3.93 17.44 -11.48
CA PRO A 316 4.08 17.94 -10.12
C PRO A 316 5.56 18.13 -9.82
N ASN A 317 6.01 19.40 -9.81
CA ASN A 317 7.28 19.76 -9.22
C ASN A 317 7.22 19.42 -7.72
N PRO A 318 8.08 18.54 -7.19
CA PRO A 318 8.02 18.13 -5.78
C PRO A 318 8.45 19.25 -4.80
N THR A 319 8.70 20.47 -5.28
CA THR A 319 9.29 21.57 -4.49
C THR A 319 8.64 22.93 -4.74
N VAL A 320 7.34 23.02 -5.03
CA VAL A 320 6.66 24.32 -5.04
C VAL A 320 5.34 24.25 -4.28
N ASP A 321 5.32 24.97 -3.17
CA ASP A 321 4.19 25.16 -2.28
C ASP A 321 2.97 25.75 -2.99
N SER A 322 1.81 25.27 -2.56
CA SER A 322 0.43 25.70 -2.87
C SER A 322 0.29 27.10 -3.48
N GLN A 323 0.27 27.18 -4.81
CA GLN A 323 -0.46 28.24 -5.51
C GLN A 323 -1.68 27.64 -6.20
N SER A 324 -2.81 28.28 -5.95
CA SER A 324 -4.16 27.83 -6.31
C SER A 324 -4.24 27.46 -7.79
N LYS A 325 -4.37 26.16 -8.07
CA LYS A 325 -4.78 25.67 -9.39
C LYS A 325 -6.11 26.34 -9.77
N GLY A 326 -6.13 26.98 -10.94
CA GLY A 326 -7.37 27.51 -11.52
C GLY A 326 -8.42 26.40 -11.75
N PRO A 327 -9.70 26.77 -11.94
CA PRO A 327 -10.77 25.79 -12.06
C PRO A 327 -10.61 24.91 -13.31
N ILE A 328 -10.81 23.60 -13.13
CA ILE A 328 -10.64 22.57 -14.16
C ILE A 328 -11.97 22.39 -14.90
N ASN A 329 -11.96 22.40 -16.23
CA ASN A 329 -13.14 22.10 -17.05
C ASN A 329 -13.13 20.63 -17.49
N ILE A 330 -14.13 19.85 -17.08
CA ILE A 330 -14.33 18.46 -17.52
C ILE A 330 -15.71 18.36 -18.17
N GLY A 331 -15.77 18.08 -19.46
CA GLY A 331 -17.04 17.83 -20.17
C GLY A 331 -18.07 18.96 -20.09
N GLY A 332 -17.63 20.22 -20.08
CA GLY A 332 -18.51 21.40 -19.94
C GLY A 332 -18.86 21.80 -18.50
N ILE A 333 -18.38 21.06 -17.50
CA ILE A 333 -18.55 21.39 -16.08
C ILE A 333 -17.26 21.97 -15.53
N THR A 334 -17.32 23.23 -15.10
CA THR A 334 -16.21 23.93 -14.44
C THR A 334 -16.14 23.54 -12.96
N VAL A 335 -15.16 22.70 -12.62
CA VAL A 335 -14.91 22.19 -11.27
C VAL A 335 -14.03 23.18 -10.50
N GLY A 336 -14.40 23.50 -9.27
CA GLY A 336 -13.65 24.41 -8.39
C GLY A 336 -14.01 25.89 -8.49
N ALA A 337 -14.90 26.28 -9.43
CA ALA A 337 -15.37 27.66 -9.56
C ALA A 337 -16.60 28.01 -8.69
N GLN A 338 -17.06 27.09 -7.83
CA GLN A 338 -18.27 27.22 -6.98
C GLN A 338 -19.58 27.58 -7.72
N LYS A 339 -19.60 27.58 -9.06
CA LYS A 339 -20.75 27.97 -9.91
C LYS A 339 -22.05 27.21 -9.62
N TRP A 340 -21.95 25.98 -9.14
CA TRP A 340 -23.09 25.09 -8.85
C TRP A 340 -23.37 24.94 -7.35
N VAL A 341 -22.64 25.68 -6.51
CA VAL A 341 -22.82 25.66 -5.05
C VAL A 341 -23.83 26.77 -4.69
N PRO A 342 -24.95 26.45 -4.00
CA PRO A 342 -25.91 27.47 -3.58
C PRO A 342 -25.26 28.55 -2.71
N GLU A 343 -25.65 29.82 -2.88
CA GLU A 343 -25.13 30.92 -2.06
C GLU A 343 -25.32 30.63 -0.57
N GLY A 344 -24.24 30.73 0.21
CA GLY A 344 -24.21 30.41 1.64
C GLY A 344 -23.84 28.96 1.98
N SER A 345 -23.70 28.06 1.00
CA SER A 345 -23.31 26.68 1.25
C SER A 345 -21.79 26.54 1.27
N LYS A 346 -21.20 26.46 2.46
CA LYS A 346 -19.77 26.15 2.64
C LYS A 346 -19.63 24.70 3.08
N ILE A 347 -18.92 23.88 2.31
CA ILE A 347 -18.54 22.53 2.75
C ILE A 347 -17.56 22.70 3.90
N GLU A 348 -18.00 22.40 5.12
CA GLU A 348 -17.10 22.27 6.26
C GLU A 348 -16.39 20.93 6.14
N LYS A 349 -15.05 20.96 6.19
CA LYS A 349 -14.26 19.72 6.21
C LYS A 349 -14.62 18.97 7.49
N SER A 350 -15.20 17.78 7.36
CA SER A 350 -15.47 16.92 8.50
C SER A 350 -14.16 16.49 9.18
N ALA A 351 -14.22 16.29 10.50
CA ALA A 351 -13.07 16.02 11.39
C ALA A 351 -12.26 14.76 11.04
N ILE A 352 -12.72 13.95 10.09
CA ILE A 352 -12.11 12.68 9.70
C ILE A 352 -10.94 12.87 8.71
N VAL A 353 -10.83 14.02 8.02
CA VAL A 353 -9.82 14.21 6.95
C VAL A 353 -8.84 15.36 7.21
N GLY A 354 -8.70 15.76 8.47
CA GLY A 354 -7.67 16.72 8.88
C GLY A 354 -8.02 17.22 10.26
N GLY A 355 -7.21 16.83 11.26
CA GLY A 355 -7.42 17.10 12.68
C GLY A 355 -8.06 18.46 12.92
N GLY A 356 -9.16 18.43 13.69
CA GLY A 356 -9.89 19.63 14.05
C GLY A 356 -8.92 20.72 14.48
N LYS A 357 -9.07 21.92 13.93
CA LYS A 357 -8.23 23.06 14.30
C LYS A 357 -8.58 23.44 15.74
N GLU A 358 -7.96 22.76 16.69
CA GLU A 358 -7.86 23.21 18.08
C GLU A 358 -7.27 24.62 18.05
N LYS A 359 -8.02 25.59 18.56
CA LYS A 359 -7.55 26.97 18.67
C LYS A 359 -7.02 27.17 20.07
N PHE A 360 -5.72 27.38 20.18
CA PHE A 360 -5.13 27.83 21.44
C PHE A 360 -5.76 29.18 21.84
N VAL A 361 -6.32 29.23 23.05
CA VAL A 361 -6.98 30.41 23.60
C VAL A 361 -5.96 31.24 24.37
N GLU A 362 -5.39 30.70 25.46
CA GLU A 362 -4.39 31.37 26.29
C GLU A 362 -3.77 30.39 27.32
N THR A 363 -2.61 30.75 27.90
CA THR A 363 -2.06 30.11 29.10
C THR A 363 -2.56 30.84 30.34
N ILE A 364 -3.38 30.17 31.14
CA ILE A 364 -4.12 30.79 32.25
C ILE A 364 -3.41 30.71 33.60
N ALA A 365 -2.49 29.76 33.75
CA ALA A 365 -1.61 29.65 34.90
C ALA A 365 -0.32 28.93 34.53
N ASP A 366 0.79 29.26 35.19
CA ASP A 366 2.06 28.53 35.05
C ASP A 366 2.85 28.47 36.36
N SER A 367 3.90 27.64 36.37
CA SER A 367 4.83 27.48 37.49
C SER A 367 5.74 28.70 37.71
N PHE A 368 5.77 29.66 36.78
CA PHE A 368 6.61 30.85 36.85
C PHE A 368 5.90 32.04 37.51
N GLY A 369 4.65 31.84 37.96
CA GLY A 369 3.89 32.81 38.74
C GLY A 369 2.80 33.52 37.95
N LYS A 370 2.57 33.18 36.67
CA LYS A 370 1.40 33.67 35.92
C LYS A 370 0.16 32.96 36.47
N ALA A 371 -0.84 33.74 36.85
CA ALA A 371 -2.17 33.26 37.18
C ALA A 371 -3.17 34.36 36.81
N MET A 372 -4.13 34.05 35.95
CA MET A 372 -5.13 35.02 35.52
C MET A 372 -6.10 35.37 36.65
N SER A 373 -6.49 36.65 36.71
CA SER A 373 -7.47 37.12 37.70
C SER A 373 -8.88 36.60 37.40
N ALA A 374 -9.75 36.63 38.41
CA ALA A 374 -11.14 36.18 38.27
C ALA A 374 -11.91 36.99 37.21
N GLU A 375 -11.60 38.28 37.08
CA GLU A 375 -12.18 39.18 36.10
C GLU A 375 -11.75 38.82 34.67
N GLU A 376 -10.49 38.43 34.47
CA GLU A 376 -9.95 38.04 33.16
C GLU A 376 -10.45 36.66 32.72
N LEU A 377 -10.54 35.70 33.66
CA LEU A 377 -11.16 34.39 33.41
C LEU A 377 -12.62 34.55 32.96
N LYS A 378 -13.38 35.42 33.63
CA LYS A 378 -14.77 35.71 33.27
C LYS A 378 -14.89 36.40 31.92
N ARG A 379 -13.97 37.32 31.58
CA ARG A 379 -13.94 37.99 30.27
C ARG A 379 -13.66 37.01 29.13
N LEU A 380 -12.85 35.99 29.38
CA LEU A 380 -12.57 34.94 28.40
C LEU A 380 -13.63 33.83 28.37
N GLY A 381 -14.62 33.83 29.28
CA GLY A 381 -15.62 32.76 29.38
C GLY A 381 -15.04 31.45 29.92
N LEU A 382 -13.98 31.55 30.72
CA LEU A 382 -13.34 30.45 31.43
C LEU A 382 -14.02 30.30 32.79
N GLY A 383 -14.10 29.07 33.30
CA GLY A 383 -14.93 28.69 34.45
C GLY A 383 -14.65 29.49 35.75
N ASP A 384 -15.28 29.10 36.85
CA ASP A 384 -15.10 29.80 38.12
C ASP A 384 -13.64 29.71 38.63
N ALA A 385 -13.15 30.80 39.22
CA ALA A 385 -11.75 30.92 39.65
C ALA A 385 -11.33 29.83 40.67
N LYS A 386 -12.28 29.25 41.41
CA LYS A 386 -11.98 28.18 42.37
C LYS A 386 -11.66 26.86 41.65
N SER A 387 -12.35 26.56 40.55
CA SER A 387 -12.08 25.37 39.73
C SER A 387 -10.71 25.45 39.05
N VAL A 388 -10.32 26.63 38.57
CA VAL A 388 -8.98 26.86 37.98
C VAL A 388 -7.88 26.72 39.04
N GLU A 389 -8.08 27.28 40.24
CA GLU A 389 -7.15 27.11 41.37
C GLU A 389 -7.02 25.66 41.82
N LYS A 390 -8.10 24.87 41.73
CA LYS A 390 -8.06 23.43 42.03
C LYS A 390 -7.21 22.68 41.00
N LEU A 391 -7.43 22.94 39.70
CA LEU A 391 -6.65 22.36 38.61
C LEU A 391 -5.17 22.73 38.70
N LYS A 392 -4.87 23.99 39.06
CA LYS A 392 -3.50 24.45 39.33
C LYS A 392 -2.81 23.62 40.42
N LYS A 393 -3.46 23.42 41.56
CA LYS A 393 -2.89 22.64 42.68
C LYS A 393 -2.71 21.16 42.32
N GLU A 394 -3.64 20.59 41.55
CA GLU A 394 -3.51 19.22 41.04
C GLU A 394 -2.32 19.11 40.07
N LEU A 395 -2.15 20.09 39.18
CA LEU A 395 -1.06 20.12 38.22
C LEU A 395 0.30 20.36 38.88
N GLU A 396 0.39 21.23 39.90
CA GLU A 396 1.60 21.42 40.73
C GLU A 396 2.00 20.12 41.43
N LYS A 397 1.02 19.37 41.94
CA LYS A 397 1.25 18.07 42.58
C LYS A 397 1.73 17.01 41.59
N ILE A 398 1.18 17.01 40.37
CA ILE A 398 1.58 16.10 39.29
C ILE A 398 2.98 16.45 38.75
N ALA A 399 3.27 17.74 38.61
CA ALA A 399 4.56 18.22 38.10
C ALA A 399 5.73 17.89 39.03
N GLY A 400 5.48 17.68 40.33
CA GLY A 400 6.49 17.15 41.25
C GLY A 400 7.78 17.99 41.36
N GLY A 401 7.70 19.30 41.06
CA GLY A 401 8.84 20.22 41.01
C GLY A 401 9.33 20.61 39.62
N GLN A 402 8.79 20.02 38.54
CA GLN A 402 9.05 20.43 37.16
C GLN A 402 8.23 21.67 36.76
N GLY A 403 8.73 22.42 35.77
CA GLY A 403 7.99 23.56 35.21
C GLY A 403 6.70 23.10 34.54
N TRP A 404 5.62 23.89 34.62
CA TRP A 404 4.34 23.51 34.04
C TRP A 404 3.53 24.73 33.57
N GLU A 405 2.68 24.50 32.58
CA GLU A 405 1.75 25.50 32.05
C GLU A 405 0.34 24.91 31.92
N LEU A 406 -0.68 25.66 32.32
CA LEU A 406 -2.09 25.31 32.14
C LEU A 406 -2.65 26.11 30.96
N LYS A 407 -2.90 25.41 29.86
CA LYS A 407 -3.32 25.97 28.57
C LYS A 407 -4.78 25.66 28.28
N VAL A 408 -5.45 26.56 27.58
CA VAL A 408 -6.85 26.38 27.17
C VAL A 408 -6.98 26.33 25.66
N PHE A 409 -7.76 25.38 25.17
CA PHE A 409 -8.05 25.20 23.74
C PHE A 409 -9.55 25.16 23.49
N ASP A 410 -9.99 25.85 22.44
CA ASP A 410 -11.34 25.68 21.89
C ASP A 410 -11.32 24.55 20.86
N THR A 411 -12.07 23.48 21.15
CA THR A 411 -12.27 22.33 20.26
C THR A 411 -13.74 22.25 19.81
N PRO A 412 -14.06 21.50 18.75
CA PRO A 412 -15.44 21.30 18.30
C PRO A 412 -16.37 20.70 19.36
N ASP A 413 -15.83 19.90 20.28
CA ASP A 413 -16.59 19.22 21.34
C ASP A 413 -16.69 20.04 22.64
N GLY A 414 -16.06 21.22 22.67
CA GLY A 414 -16.06 22.13 23.80
C GLY A 414 -14.68 22.67 24.15
N ARG A 415 -14.63 23.40 25.27
CA ARG A 415 -13.39 24.04 25.74
C ARG A 415 -12.61 23.10 26.64
N GLU A 416 -11.36 22.82 26.27
CA GLU A 416 -10.48 21.90 26.98
C GLU A 416 -9.37 22.65 27.75
N TYR A 417 -9.05 22.17 28.95
CA TYR A 417 -7.94 22.64 29.77
C TYR A 417 -6.86 21.56 29.77
N ARG A 418 -5.64 21.90 29.35
CA ARG A 418 -4.51 20.96 29.24
C ARG A 418 -3.33 21.46 30.06
N GLY A 419 -2.87 20.64 31.01
CA GLY A 419 -1.64 20.87 31.75
C GLY A 419 -0.45 20.31 30.98
N VAL A 420 0.53 21.14 30.66
CA VAL A 420 1.76 20.77 29.96
C VAL A 420 2.91 20.84 30.95
N LEU A 421 3.65 19.74 31.11
CA LEU A 421 4.89 19.71 31.88
C LEU A 421 6.06 20.08 30.97
N LEU A 422 6.87 21.04 31.39
CA LEU A 422 8.07 21.49 30.69
C LEU A 422 9.23 20.61 31.14
N GLY A 423 9.71 19.76 30.22
CA GLY A 423 10.90 18.92 30.41
C GLY A 423 12.16 19.60 29.86
N ASP A 424 13.30 19.31 30.48
CA ASP A 424 14.61 19.76 30.01
C ASP A 424 15.04 18.94 28.79
N ASP A 425 14.79 19.44 27.58
CA ASP A 425 15.63 19.36 26.35
C ASP A 425 14.80 19.45 25.05
N GLU A 426 14.58 20.68 24.55
CA GLU A 426 14.90 21.14 23.18
C GLU A 426 14.64 22.67 23.05
N ASP A 427 15.71 23.41 22.72
CA ASP A 427 15.84 24.88 22.58
C ASP A 427 15.05 25.48 21.40
N ASP A 428 14.46 26.68 21.57
CA ASP A 428 14.91 27.94 20.93
C ASP A 428 13.88 29.07 21.09
N SER A 429 14.02 29.87 22.16
CA SER A 429 14.01 31.33 21.99
C SER A 429 14.70 32.00 23.18
N ALA A 430 15.86 32.60 22.91
CA ALA A 430 16.64 33.52 23.72
C ALA A 430 17.84 32.93 24.48
N LYS A 431 18.94 32.72 23.74
CA LYS A 431 20.29 32.97 24.23
C LYS A 431 20.39 34.43 24.68
N GLN A 432 20.66 34.68 25.96
CA GLN A 432 21.68 35.69 26.30
C GLN A 432 22.37 35.39 27.63
N GLU A 433 23.67 35.19 27.47
CA GLU A 433 24.76 35.49 28.40
C GLU A 433 25.10 34.55 29.57
N THR A 434 26.40 34.20 29.52
CA THR A 434 27.36 33.90 30.59
C THR A 434 27.28 32.55 31.31
N ALA A 435 28.11 31.65 30.77
CA ALA A 435 28.76 30.56 31.47
C ALA A 435 29.46 31.01 32.78
N GLN A 436 29.41 30.18 33.83
CA GLN A 436 30.60 29.47 34.34
C GLN A 436 30.30 28.63 35.61
N THR A 437 30.45 27.30 35.44
CA THR A 437 31.22 26.32 36.25
C THR A 437 31.09 26.17 37.78
N THR A 438 31.23 24.90 38.21
CA THR A 438 31.55 24.28 39.53
C THR A 438 30.33 23.88 40.37
N GLY A 439 30.18 22.69 40.96
CA GLY A 439 30.96 21.45 41.01
C GLY A 439 30.39 20.47 42.08
N ALA A 440 30.53 19.15 41.85
CA ALA A 440 30.76 18.04 42.80
C ALA A 440 29.71 17.55 43.86
N LYS A 441 29.62 16.20 43.92
CA LYS A 441 29.35 15.23 45.04
C LYS A 441 27.88 14.90 45.41
N LYS A 442 27.46 13.62 45.31
CA LYS A 442 27.46 12.51 46.34
C LYS A 442 26.57 12.85 47.56
N ASP A 443 25.69 12.00 48.11
CA ASP A 443 25.72 10.55 48.33
C ASP A 443 24.30 10.00 48.59
N GLU A 444 24.23 8.67 48.64
CA GLU A 444 23.17 7.72 48.97
C GLU A 444 22.26 8.04 50.18
N SER A 445 20.99 7.59 50.14
CA SER A 445 20.45 6.59 51.09
C SER A 445 18.95 6.28 50.89
N LYS A 446 18.65 4.99 50.72
CA LYS A 446 17.37 4.29 50.98
C LYS A 446 17.29 3.97 52.50
N PRO A 447 16.29 3.24 53.06
CA PRO A 447 14.98 2.75 52.57
C PRO A 447 13.85 3.08 53.60
N THR A 448 12.57 2.68 53.51
CA THR A 448 11.97 1.35 53.76
C THR A 448 10.42 1.56 53.79
N LYS A 449 9.60 0.70 53.14
CA LYS A 449 8.60 -0.25 53.73
C LYS A 449 7.42 0.40 54.50
N ASP A 450 6.13 0.02 54.43
CA ASP A 450 5.42 -1.22 54.10
C ASP A 450 3.94 -0.91 53.69
N VAL A 451 3.31 -1.90 53.04
CA VAL A 451 1.91 -2.13 52.63
C VAL A 451 1.05 -2.53 53.86
N PRO A 452 -0.31 -2.34 54.01
CA PRO A 452 -1.39 -3.09 53.30
C PRO A 452 -2.77 -2.36 53.16
N SER A 453 -3.56 -2.56 52.07
CA SER A 453 -4.56 -3.61 51.72
C SER A 453 -6.01 -3.33 52.17
N ASP A 454 -6.96 -3.89 51.40
CA ASP A 454 -8.39 -4.12 51.64
C ASP A 454 -9.35 -2.92 51.39
N ASP A 455 -10.58 -3.04 50.86
CA ASP A 455 -11.33 -4.16 50.30
C ASP A 455 -12.51 -3.61 49.46
N GLU A 456 -13.15 -4.52 48.74
CA GLU A 456 -14.33 -4.48 47.86
C GLU A 456 -15.49 -3.50 48.16
N GLN A 457 -16.19 -3.04 47.09
CA GLN A 457 -17.64 -3.25 46.91
C GLN A 457 -18.18 -2.77 45.55
N LYS A 458 -18.89 -3.69 44.87
CA LYS A 458 -19.87 -3.47 43.77
C LYS A 458 -21.22 -2.99 44.37
N PRO A 459 -22.09 -2.28 43.62
CA PRO A 459 -23.09 -2.99 42.79
C PRO A 459 -23.58 -2.28 41.50
N GLU A 460 -24.25 -3.09 40.65
CA GLU A 460 -25.44 -2.85 39.77
C GLU A 460 -25.60 -1.48 39.05
N GLY A 461 -25.93 -1.36 37.76
CA GLY A 461 -26.69 -2.19 36.84
C GLY A 461 -27.90 -1.39 36.32
N SER A 462 -27.92 -1.00 35.04
CA SER A 462 -29.15 -0.59 34.34
C SER A 462 -29.01 -0.73 32.82
N GLU A 463 -29.87 -1.56 32.25
CA GLU A 463 -30.13 -1.75 30.81
C GLU A 463 -30.80 -0.51 30.20
N GLU A 464 -30.46 -0.16 28.96
CA GLU A 464 -31.28 0.69 28.09
C GLU A 464 -31.28 0.09 26.67
N THR A 465 -32.48 -0.19 26.17
CA THR A 465 -32.77 -0.80 24.86
C THR A 465 -33.14 0.32 23.90
N TYR A 466 -32.61 0.36 22.68
CA TYR A 466 -33.10 1.28 21.64
C TYR A 466 -33.65 0.54 20.43
N LYS A 467 -34.88 0.95 20.07
CA LYS A 467 -35.67 0.52 18.93
C LYS A 467 -35.14 1.16 17.64
N ASP A 468 -34.94 0.32 16.63
CA ASP A 468 -34.91 0.70 15.22
C ASP A 468 -36.26 1.30 14.81
N GLU A 469 -36.27 2.34 13.97
CA GLU A 469 -37.14 2.42 12.78
C GLU A 469 -36.60 3.43 11.74
N LEU A 470 -36.50 2.91 10.50
CA LEU A 470 -36.66 3.50 9.15
C LEU A 470 -35.63 4.49 8.58
#